data_AF-A0AAV5A8N4-F1
#
_entry.id   AF-A0AAV5A8N4-F1
#
_cell.length_a   1.000
_cell.length_b   1.000
_cell.length_c   1.000
_cell.angle_alpha   90.00
_cell.angle_beta   90.00
_cell.angle_gamma   90.00
#
_symmetry.space_group_name_H-M   'P 1'
#
loop_
_entity.id
_entity.type
_entity.pdbx_description
1 polymer ?
#
loop_
_entity_poly.entity_id
_entity_poly.type
_entity_poly.pdbx_seq_one_letter_code
_entity_poly.pdbx_strand_id
1 'polypeptide(L)'
;MLVFETLTVHSTSIIRTLLGLHRTDRDCSRILHCAVFEKLSPLTDLKGLEFWKAYWDIVTTHHALWEKGIEHCDISVSNLMYRIKDKVPKGVLNDFDLSRLSIGGKREGTRANDRTGTIPFIAIDLLSPPAEKGKVRHLYRHDLESFAWVLFWVVSHYDEGKEILSQSVPFADWHISASRTRRDKIAFLSELELQSRPSWERLDYALGLIQKFWSDFYHDKTDRLWEKKRWVTVDEDSQEMQQGDQGVQQEMNEDAELLRELVAFLARSHRGKKLPGDVIQCLPVGLTN
;
A
#
# COMPACT_ATOMS: atom_id res chain seq x y z
N MET A 1 24.66 -1.24 -5.29
CA MET A 1 25.43 -0.37 -4.39
C MET A 1 24.58 0.86 -4.14
N LEU A 2 24.20 1.11 -2.89
CA LEU A 2 23.50 2.34 -2.50
C LEU A 2 24.57 3.34 -2.06
N VAL A 3 24.66 4.48 -2.73
CA VAL A 3 25.54 5.58 -2.34
C VAL A 3 24.66 6.76 -1.99
N PHE A 4 24.91 7.40 -0.85
CA PHE A 4 24.25 8.64 -0.49
C PHE A 4 25.29 9.76 -0.43
N GLU A 5 24.92 10.92 -0.95
CA GLU A 5 25.70 12.15 -0.84
C GLU A 5 24.84 13.22 -0.17
N THR A 6 25.37 13.80 0.90
CA THR A 6 24.71 14.90 1.62
C THR A 6 25.20 16.23 1.06
N LEU A 7 24.30 16.96 0.42
CA LEU A 7 24.61 18.25 -0.20
C LEU A 7 24.32 19.39 0.78
N THR A 8 25.16 19.52 1.82
CA THR A 8 24.98 20.48 2.92
C THR A 8 24.86 21.94 2.47
N VAL A 9 25.53 22.32 1.38
CA VAL A 9 25.46 23.67 0.80
C VAL A 9 24.07 24.05 0.28
N HIS A 10 23.22 23.05 0.00
CA HIS A 10 21.82 23.24 -0.41
C HIS A 10 20.85 23.21 0.77
N SER A 11 21.35 23.32 2.01
CA SER A 11 20.50 23.37 3.18
C SER A 11 19.53 24.56 3.11
N THR A 12 18.25 24.33 3.41
CA THR A 12 17.27 25.41 3.45
C THR A 12 17.58 26.45 4.53
N SER A 13 18.38 26.12 5.55
CA SER A 13 18.91 27.13 6.47
C SER A 13 19.86 28.10 5.76
N ILE A 14 20.81 27.60 4.97
CA ILE A 14 21.80 28.40 4.26
C ILE A 14 21.10 29.28 3.21
N ILE A 15 20.18 28.68 2.44
CA ILE A 15 19.39 29.41 1.44
C ILE A 15 18.60 30.54 2.09
N ARG A 16 17.91 30.28 3.22
CA ARG A 16 17.16 31.33 3.96
C ARG A 16 18.07 32.45 4.45
N THR A 17 19.25 32.11 4.98
CA THR A 17 20.23 33.10 5.42
C THR A 17 20.72 33.97 4.25
N LEU A 18 21.04 33.37 3.11
CA LEU A 18 21.46 34.10 1.91
C LEU A 18 20.36 35.02 1.36
N LEU A 19 19.08 34.63 1.51
CA LEU A 19 17.92 35.42 1.09
C LEU A 19 17.47 36.47 2.12
N GLY A 20 18.14 36.58 3.28
CA GLY A 20 17.75 37.53 4.33
C GLY A 20 16.42 37.20 5.01
N LEU A 21 15.97 35.94 4.97
CA LEU A 21 14.71 35.52 5.60
C LEU A 21 14.93 35.30 7.10
N HIS A 22 14.13 35.97 7.94
CA HIS A 22 14.20 35.83 9.39
C HIS A 22 13.76 34.43 9.85
N ARG A 23 14.57 33.82 10.72
CA ARG A 23 14.25 32.56 11.39
C ARG A 23 13.23 32.81 12.51
N THR A 24 12.17 32.02 12.51
CA THR A 24 11.27 31.82 13.65
C THR A 24 11.64 30.51 14.36
N ASP A 25 11.25 30.35 15.63
CA ASP A 25 11.47 29.12 16.39
C ASP A 25 10.77 27.87 15.79
N ARG A 26 9.94 28.07 14.75
CA ARG A 26 9.26 27.00 13.99
C ARG A 26 9.98 26.59 12.70
N ASP A 27 11.10 27.22 12.36
CA ASP A 27 11.79 26.95 11.09
C ASP A 27 12.69 25.71 11.14
N CYS A 28 12.18 24.58 10.63
CA CYS A 28 12.99 23.40 10.36
C CYS A 28 13.92 23.64 9.15
N SER A 29 15.15 23.12 9.25
CA SER A 29 16.09 23.05 8.13
C SER A 29 15.96 21.71 7.41
N ARG A 30 15.98 21.73 6.09
CA ARG A 30 16.02 20.53 5.24
C ARG A 30 17.37 20.51 4.52
N ILE A 31 17.99 19.35 4.44
CA ILE A 31 19.24 19.13 3.70
C ILE A 31 18.92 18.19 2.54
N LEU A 32 19.41 18.51 1.36
CA LEU A 32 19.26 17.65 0.20
C LEU A 32 20.18 16.43 0.36
N HIS A 33 19.59 15.24 0.31
CA HIS A 33 20.30 13.98 0.21
C HIS A 33 20.08 13.41 -1.19
N CYS A 34 21.16 13.12 -1.91
CA CYS A 34 21.09 12.44 -3.19
C CYS A 34 21.45 10.97 -2.96
N ALA A 35 20.50 10.07 -3.23
CA ALA A 35 20.74 8.64 -3.22
C ALA A 35 20.93 8.14 -4.66
N VAL A 36 22.01 7.39 -4.88
CA VAL A 36 22.27 6.66 -6.13
C VAL A 36 22.07 5.17 -5.82
N PHE A 37 21.13 4.55 -6.53
CA PHE A 37 20.80 3.15 -6.42
C PHE A 37 20.69 2.50 -7.81
N GLU A 38 20.53 1.17 -7.82
CA GLU A 38 20.36 0.44 -9.07
C GLU A 38 19.14 0.96 -9.84
N LYS A 39 19.26 1.02 -11.18
CA LYS A 39 18.11 1.39 -12.00
C LYS A 39 17.07 0.28 -11.91
N LEU A 40 15.89 0.62 -11.40
CA LEU A 40 14.71 -0.23 -11.40
C LEU A 40 13.80 0.11 -12.57
N SER A 41 12.99 -0.84 -12.98
CA SER A 41 11.95 -0.65 -14.01
C SER A 41 10.56 -0.73 -13.37
N PRO A 42 9.55 0.00 -13.88
CA PRO A 42 8.17 -0.07 -13.37
C PRO A 42 7.60 -1.49 -13.44
N LEU A 43 6.89 -1.94 -12.40
CA LEU A 43 6.27 -3.27 -12.41
C LEU A 43 5.30 -3.45 -13.58
N THR A 44 4.68 -2.36 -14.04
CA THR A 44 3.75 -2.31 -15.18
C THR A 44 4.35 -2.72 -16.52
N ASP A 45 5.68 -2.79 -16.66
CA ASP A 45 6.30 -3.33 -17.87
C ASP A 45 6.15 -4.86 -17.97
N LEU A 46 5.94 -5.54 -16.84
CA LEU A 46 5.74 -7.00 -16.78
C LEU A 46 4.30 -7.38 -17.14
N LYS A 47 4.10 -8.65 -17.53
CA LYS A 47 2.81 -9.16 -17.99
C LYS A 47 2.47 -10.50 -17.32
N GLY A 48 1.17 -10.80 -17.23
CA GLY A 48 0.67 -12.10 -16.80
C GLY A 48 1.36 -12.64 -15.54
N LEU A 49 1.96 -13.83 -15.65
CA LEU A 49 2.62 -14.50 -14.52
C LEU A 49 3.90 -13.82 -14.04
N GLU A 50 4.65 -13.12 -14.91
CA GLU A 50 5.85 -12.38 -14.50
C GLU A 50 5.47 -11.22 -13.59
N PHE A 51 4.44 -10.46 -13.98
CA PHE A 51 3.85 -9.41 -13.16
C PHE A 51 3.33 -9.99 -11.84
N TRP A 52 2.53 -11.05 -11.91
CA TRP A 52 1.91 -11.66 -10.74
C TRP A 52 2.93 -12.14 -9.71
N LYS A 53 4.01 -12.78 -10.17
CA LYS A 53 5.09 -13.24 -9.31
C LYS A 53 5.86 -12.09 -8.68
N ALA A 54 6.23 -11.08 -9.47
CA ALA A 54 6.94 -9.91 -8.96
C ALA A 54 6.06 -9.06 -8.02
N TYR A 55 4.76 -8.99 -8.25
CA TYR A 55 3.80 -8.40 -7.33
C TYR A 55 3.82 -9.10 -5.96
N TRP A 56 3.80 -10.44 -5.93
CA TRP A 56 3.90 -11.18 -4.67
C TRP A 56 5.28 -11.09 -4.01
N ASP A 57 6.38 -10.96 -4.76
CA ASP A 57 7.69 -10.63 -4.20
C ASP A 57 7.61 -9.31 -3.40
N ILE A 58 6.90 -8.29 -3.93
CA ILE A 58 6.73 -6.98 -3.30
C ILE A 58 5.86 -7.07 -2.04
N VAL A 59 4.68 -7.67 -2.13
CA VAL A 59 3.75 -7.80 -1.00
C VAL A 59 4.42 -8.58 0.16
N THR A 60 5.18 -9.63 -0.16
CA THR A 60 5.94 -10.40 0.83
C THR A 60 7.06 -9.57 1.46
N THR A 61 7.77 -8.78 0.66
CA THR A 61 8.83 -7.88 1.17
C THR A 61 8.24 -6.80 2.08
N HIS A 62 7.12 -6.20 1.68
CA HIS A 62 6.38 -5.23 2.49
C HIS A 62 5.95 -5.83 3.83
N HIS A 63 5.38 -7.03 3.82
CA HIS A 63 4.99 -7.76 5.04
C HIS A 63 6.18 -7.98 5.98
N ALA A 64 7.32 -8.44 5.45
CA ALA A 64 8.52 -8.64 6.25
C ALA A 64 9.06 -7.33 6.84
N LEU A 65 8.93 -6.21 6.12
CA LEU A 65 9.31 -4.88 6.61
C LEU A 65 8.35 -4.39 7.70
N TRP A 66 7.04 -4.59 7.50
CA TRP A 66 6.02 -4.29 8.50
C TRP A 66 6.31 -5.03 9.80
N GLU A 67 6.58 -6.34 9.77
CA GLU A 67 6.93 -7.13 10.98
C GLU A 67 8.19 -6.61 11.71
N LYS A 68 9.04 -5.81 11.04
CA LYS A 68 10.21 -5.15 11.62
C LYS A 68 9.96 -3.72 12.09
N GLY A 69 8.72 -3.25 12.07
CA GLY A 69 8.39 -1.88 12.46
C GLY A 69 8.57 -0.86 11.35
N ILE A 70 8.61 -1.27 10.07
CA ILE A 70 8.76 -0.33 8.94
C ILE A 70 7.43 -0.28 8.18
N GLU A 71 6.69 0.81 8.35
CA GLU A 71 5.40 1.05 7.70
C GLU A 71 5.65 1.86 6.41
N HIS A 72 5.22 1.38 5.24
CA HIS A 72 5.50 2.08 3.97
C HIS A 72 4.60 3.30 3.77
N CYS A 73 3.31 3.16 4.04
CA CYS A 73 2.28 4.21 3.98
C CYS A 73 1.97 4.83 2.61
N ASP A 74 2.81 4.65 1.59
CA ASP A 74 2.55 5.13 0.21
C ASP A 74 2.63 4.01 -0.86
N ILE A 75 1.81 2.98 -0.71
CA ILE A 75 1.69 1.94 -1.75
C ILE A 75 0.99 2.53 -2.98
N SER A 76 1.70 2.57 -4.12
CA SER A 76 1.22 3.15 -5.37
C SER A 76 1.85 2.46 -6.59
N VAL A 77 1.25 2.63 -7.77
CA VAL A 77 1.75 2.05 -9.03
C VAL A 77 3.21 2.46 -9.31
N SER A 78 3.58 3.71 -9.02
CA SER A 78 4.95 4.23 -9.24
C SER A 78 6.00 3.64 -8.30
N ASN A 79 5.57 3.09 -7.17
CA ASN A 79 6.45 2.57 -6.12
C ASN A 79 6.63 1.04 -6.24
N LEU A 80 5.81 0.38 -7.05
CA LEU A 80 5.99 -1.04 -7.40
C LEU A 80 6.93 -1.14 -8.60
N MET A 81 8.12 -1.68 -8.34
CA MET A 81 9.19 -1.78 -9.32
C MET A 81 9.67 -3.23 -9.49
N TYR A 82 10.51 -3.48 -10.48
CA TYR A 82 11.25 -4.73 -10.58
C TYR A 82 12.69 -4.51 -11.02
N ARG A 83 13.51 -5.53 -10.77
CA ARG A 83 14.86 -5.70 -11.34
C ARG A 83 14.99 -7.08 -11.97
N ILE A 84 15.90 -7.23 -12.93
CA ILE A 84 16.25 -8.53 -13.46
C ILE A 84 17.38 -9.13 -12.61
N LYS A 85 17.11 -10.27 -11.99
CA LYS A 85 18.13 -11.06 -11.27
C LYS A 85 18.08 -12.49 -11.78
N ASP A 86 19.24 -13.02 -12.19
CA ASP A 86 19.35 -14.39 -12.74
C ASP A 86 18.38 -14.66 -13.91
N LYS A 87 18.20 -13.66 -14.78
CA LYS A 87 17.24 -13.64 -15.91
C LYS A 87 15.76 -13.71 -15.51
N VAL A 88 15.44 -13.51 -14.24
CA VAL A 88 14.06 -13.53 -13.72
C VAL A 88 13.72 -12.14 -13.15
N PRO A 89 12.56 -11.57 -13.49
CA PRO A 89 12.06 -10.38 -12.82
C PRO A 89 11.84 -10.62 -11.32
N LYS A 90 12.33 -9.70 -10.51
CA LYS A 90 12.16 -9.69 -9.04
C LYS A 90 11.52 -8.38 -8.64
N GLY A 91 10.38 -8.48 -7.97
CA GLY A 91 9.67 -7.33 -7.45
C GLY A 91 10.48 -6.58 -6.40
N VAL A 92 10.38 -5.25 -6.41
CA VAL A 92 11.05 -4.34 -5.48
C VAL A 92 10.05 -3.25 -5.10
N LEU A 93 9.85 -3.05 -3.80
CA LEU A 93 9.13 -1.89 -3.28
C LEU A 93 10.11 -0.72 -3.17
N ASN A 94 9.75 0.43 -3.72
CA ASN A 94 10.56 1.65 -3.70
C ASN A 94 9.82 2.79 -2.98
N ASP A 95 10.56 3.87 -2.68
CA ASP A 95 10.04 5.14 -2.15
C ASP A 95 9.51 5.07 -0.69
N PHE A 96 10.46 5.05 0.24
CA PHE A 96 10.21 5.04 1.69
C PHE A 96 10.23 6.45 2.30
N ASP A 97 10.15 7.52 1.50
CA ASP A 97 10.24 8.91 2.00
C ASP A 97 9.08 9.28 2.93
N LEU A 98 7.95 8.58 2.79
CA LEU A 98 6.74 8.72 3.62
C LEU A 98 6.60 7.61 4.67
N SER A 99 7.61 6.75 4.81
CA SER A 99 7.57 5.62 5.74
C SER A 99 7.59 6.07 7.20
N ARG A 100 7.03 5.23 8.07
CA ARG A 100 7.01 5.43 9.53
C ARG A 100 7.75 4.29 10.21
N LEU A 101 8.39 4.60 11.33
CA LEU A 101 9.14 3.62 12.12
C LEU A 101 8.39 3.34 13.41
N SER A 102 8.05 2.07 13.62
CA SER A 102 7.35 1.54 14.79
C SER A 102 8.27 0.60 15.56
N ILE A 103 9.48 1.06 15.89
CA ILE A 103 10.55 0.25 16.50
C ILE A 103 10.50 0.38 18.04
N GLY A 104 10.59 -0.75 18.75
CA GLY A 104 10.53 -0.79 20.21
C GLY A 104 9.18 -0.32 20.77
N GLY A 105 8.12 -0.57 19.99
CA GLY A 105 6.73 -0.23 20.26
C GLY A 105 6.46 1.26 20.49
N LYS A 106 7.33 2.11 19.93
CA LYS A 106 7.07 3.53 19.75
C LYS A 106 6.99 3.82 18.26
N ARG A 107 5.95 4.56 17.86
CA ARG A 107 5.82 5.04 16.48
C ARG A 107 6.49 6.41 16.35
N GLU A 108 7.60 6.46 15.65
CA GLU A 108 8.29 7.67 15.23
C GLU A 108 7.77 8.11 13.85
N GLY A 109 7.48 9.40 13.69
CA GLY A 109 7.01 9.96 12.41
C GLY A 109 5.87 10.96 12.57
N THR A 110 5.62 11.76 11.53
CA THR A 110 4.64 12.86 11.56
C THR A 110 3.21 12.36 11.72
N ARG A 111 2.37 13.28 12.23
CA ARG A 111 1.03 13.06 12.79
C ARG A 111 0.14 12.22 11.88
N ALA A 112 -0.82 11.54 12.50
CA ALA A 112 -1.96 10.87 11.83
C ALA A 112 -2.75 11.76 10.84
N ASN A 113 -2.49 13.07 10.80
CA ASN A 113 -3.08 14.06 9.89
C ASN A 113 -2.46 14.11 8.49
N ASP A 114 -1.29 13.50 8.27
CA ASP A 114 -0.73 13.48 6.94
C ASP A 114 -1.43 12.37 6.17
N ARG A 115 -2.41 12.76 5.34
CA ARG A 115 -2.97 11.90 4.29
C ARG A 115 -1.89 11.66 3.23
N THR A 116 -0.80 11.01 3.65
CA THR A 116 0.29 10.54 2.82
C THR A 116 -0.26 9.42 1.97
N GLY A 117 -0.15 9.54 0.66
CA GLY A 117 -0.67 8.55 -0.25
C GLY A 117 -1.22 9.15 -1.53
N THR A 118 -1.10 8.38 -2.60
CA THR A 118 -1.74 8.70 -3.87
C THR A 118 -3.24 8.33 -3.81
N ILE A 119 -4.15 9.31 -3.89
CA ILE A 119 -5.60 9.18 -3.58
C ILE A 119 -6.26 7.90 -4.14
N PRO A 120 -6.05 7.50 -5.42
CA PRO A 120 -6.60 6.26 -5.95
C PRO A 120 -6.24 4.99 -5.16
N PHE A 121 -5.07 4.97 -4.50
CA PHE A 121 -4.55 3.79 -3.82
C PHE A 121 -4.77 3.82 -2.30
N ILE A 122 -5.14 4.96 -1.71
CA ILE A 122 -5.44 5.06 -0.27
C ILE A 122 -6.64 4.18 0.11
N ALA A 123 -6.52 3.37 1.16
CA ALA A 123 -7.60 2.54 1.71
C ALA A 123 -8.90 3.33 1.99
N ILE A 124 -10.07 2.68 1.82
CA ILE A 124 -11.40 3.29 2.02
C ILE A 124 -11.51 4.00 3.38
N ASP A 125 -10.93 3.40 4.41
CA ASP A 125 -10.99 3.88 5.78
C ASP A 125 -10.10 5.10 6.02
N LEU A 126 -8.94 5.16 5.35
CA LEU A 126 -8.06 6.34 5.32
C LEU A 126 -8.61 7.47 4.43
N LEU A 127 -9.63 7.20 3.62
CA LEU A 127 -10.36 8.23 2.89
C LEU A 127 -11.54 8.83 3.68
N SER A 128 -11.76 8.42 4.94
CA SER A 128 -12.90 8.85 5.75
C SER A 128 -12.72 10.23 6.40
N PRO A 129 -13.82 10.94 6.76
CA PRO A 129 -13.70 12.21 7.47
C PRO A 129 -12.94 12.16 8.81
N PRO A 130 -13.04 11.07 9.62
CA PRO A 130 -12.16 10.89 10.77
C PRO A 130 -10.67 10.80 10.40
N ALA A 131 -10.33 10.11 9.31
CA ALA A 131 -8.95 10.01 8.83
C ALA A 131 -8.40 11.37 8.37
N GLU A 132 -9.22 12.19 7.71
CA GLU A 132 -8.86 13.57 7.34
C GLU A 132 -8.56 14.47 8.55
N LYS A 133 -9.12 14.13 9.71
CA LYS A 133 -8.85 14.79 10.99
C LYS A 133 -7.74 14.10 11.79
N GLY A 134 -7.04 13.14 11.17
CA GLY A 134 -5.96 12.38 11.79
C GLY A 134 -6.40 11.48 12.93
N LYS A 135 -7.68 11.09 12.91
CA LYS A 135 -8.25 10.23 13.95
C LYS A 135 -8.23 8.77 13.57
N VAL A 136 -7.76 8.40 12.38
CA VAL A 136 -7.65 7.00 11.95
C VAL A 136 -6.18 6.64 11.88
N ARG A 137 -5.80 5.60 12.61
CA ARG A 137 -4.44 5.10 12.61
C ARG A 137 -4.16 4.30 11.34
N HIS A 138 -2.98 4.47 10.76
CA HIS A 138 -2.49 3.63 9.67
C HIS A 138 -2.12 2.23 10.20
N LEU A 139 -2.58 1.20 9.51
CA LEU A 139 -2.52 -0.21 9.90
C LEU A 139 -2.08 -1.02 8.67
N TYR A 140 -1.58 -2.24 8.88
CA TYR A 140 -1.07 -3.07 7.77
C TYR A 140 -2.15 -3.32 6.71
N ARG A 141 -3.39 -3.55 7.19
CA ARG A 141 -4.58 -3.76 6.36
C ARG A 141 -4.80 -2.63 5.35
N HIS A 142 -4.41 -1.40 5.69
CA HIS A 142 -4.56 -0.26 4.79
C HIS A 142 -3.57 -0.36 3.62
N ASP A 143 -2.30 -0.69 3.89
CA ASP A 143 -1.31 -0.93 2.84
C ASP A 143 -1.69 -2.18 2.01
N LEU A 144 -2.21 -3.23 2.65
CA LEU A 144 -2.67 -4.43 1.97
C LEU A 144 -3.87 -4.15 1.04
N GLU A 145 -4.79 -3.27 1.45
CA GLU A 145 -5.88 -2.80 0.60
C GLU A 145 -5.36 -1.95 -0.56
N SER A 146 -4.38 -1.09 -0.31
CA SER A 146 -3.71 -0.31 -1.36
C SER A 146 -3.10 -1.19 -2.44
N PHE A 147 -2.50 -2.32 -2.06
CA PHE A 147 -2.01 -3.32 -3.03
C PHE A 147 -3.12 -3.90 -3.91
N ALA A 148 -4.34 -4.08 -3.41
CA ALA A 148 -5.48 -4.51 -4.23
C ALA A 148 -5.95 -3.39 -5.17
N TRP A 149 -5.98 -2.13 -4.70
CA TRP A 149 -6.30 -0.99 -5.56
C TRP A 149 -5.28 -0.81 -6.69
N VAL A 150 -3.99 -1.05 -6.42
CA VAL A 150 -2.94 -1.06 -7.46
C VAL A 150 -3.21 -2.16 -8.49
N LEU A 151 -3.58 -3.38 -8.08
CA LEU A 151 -3.96 -4.44 -9.03
C LEU A 151 -5.13 -4.03 -9.92
N PHE A 152 -6.23 -3.57 -9.32
CA PHE A 152 -7.41 -3.16 -10.07
C PHE A 152 -7.10 -1.99 -11.02
N TRP A 153 -6.27 -1.05 -10.58
CA TRP A 153 -5.80 0.03 -11.43
C TRP A 153 -5.00 -0.49 -12.63
N VAL A 154 -3.98 -1.32 -12.38
CA VAL A 154 -3.09 -1.84 -13.43
C VAL A 154 -3.89 -2.61 -14.48
N VAL A 155 -4.78 -3.52 -14.06
CA VAL A 155 -5.51 -4.37 -15.01
C VAL A 155 -6.60 -3.62 -15.80
N SER A 156 -6.96 -2.41 -15.37
CA SER A 156 -7.88 -1.51 -16.09
C SER A 156 -7.17 -0.49 -16.97
N HIS A 157 -6.03 0.03 -16.51
CA HIS A 157 -5.29 1.14 -17.13
C HIS A 157 -4.08 0.70 -17.95
N TYR A 158 -3.62 -0.54 -17.83
CA TYR A 158 -2.46 -1.01 -18.57
C TYR A 158 -2.85 -2.22 -19.41
N ASP A 159 -2.36 -2.27 -20.64
CA ASP A 159 -2.48 -3.43 -21.52
C ASP A 159 -1.20 -3.58 -22.31
N GLU A 160 -0.65 -4.79 -22.38
CA GLU A 160 0.59 -5.08 -23.08
C GLU A 160 1.79 -4.19 -22.67
N GLY A 161 1.83 -3.75 -21.40
CA GLY A 161 2.88 -2.89 -20.85
C GLY A 161 2.75 -1.41 -21.22
N LYS A 162 1.59 -0.99 -21.72
CA LYS A 162 1.30 0.40 -22.09
C LYS A 162 0.14 0.93 -21.26
N GLU A 163 0.30 2.15 -20.76
CA GLU A 163 -0.79 2.87 -20.13
C GLU A 163 -1.83 3.31 -21.16
N ILE A 164 -3.09 3.05 -20.86
CA ILE A 164 -4.27 3.43 -21.61
C ILE A 164 -4.81 4.72 -21.00
N LEU A 165 -4.51 5.83 -21.66
CA LEU A 165 -5.00 7.15 -21.27
C LEU A 165 -6.38 7.37 -21.92
N SER A 166 -7.45 7.02 -21.20
CA SER A 166 -8.83 7.34 -21.60
C SER A 166 -9.66 7.70 -20.39
N GLN A 167 -10.56 8.69 -20.51
CA GLN A 167 -11.52 9.01 -19.45
C GLN A 167 -12.57 7.91 -19.24
N SER A 168 -12.71 6.99 -20.20
CA SER A 168 -13.64 5.86 -20.10
C SER A 168 -13.11 4.66 -19.33
N VAL A 169 -11.84 4.67 -18.91
CA VAL A 169 -11.31 3.57 -18.09
C VAL A 169 -11.87 3.65 -16.67
N PRO A 170 -12.15 2.52 -16.02
CA PRO A 170 -12.52 2.50 -14.61
C PRO A 170 -11.53 3.31 -13.77
N PHE A 171 -12.01 4.02 -12.75
CA PHE A 171 -11.20 4.73 -11.75
C PHE A 171 -10.45 5.99 -12.25
N ALA A 172 -10.60 6.41 -13.51
CA ALA A 172 -9.90 7.58 -14.07
C ALA A 172 -10.05 8.85 -13.20
N ASP A 173 -11.22 9.05 -12.58
CA ASP A 173 -11.58 10.22 -11.78
C ASP A 173 -11.18 10.12 -10.29
N TRP A 174 -10.56 9.03 -9.84
CA TRP A 174 -10.26 8.81 -8.42
C TRP A 174 -9.17 9.74 -7.87
N HIS A 175 -8.47 10.47 -8.73
CA HIS A 175 -7.54 11.52 -8.29
C HIS A 175 -8.26 12.83 -7.90
N ILE A 176 -9.54 13.00 -8.27
CA ILE A 176 -10.26 14.29 -8.15
C ILE A 176 -10.66 14.58 -6.70
N SER A 177 -11.20 13.57 -6.01
CA SER A 177 -11.77 13.78 -4.68
C SER A 177 -11.70 12.52 -3.82
N ALA A 178 -11.09 12.70 -2.66
CA ALA A 178 -11.15 11.86 -1.49
C ALA A 178 -12.52 11.17 -1.24
N SER A 179 -13.56 11.98 -1.06
CA SER A 179 -14.89 11.52 -0.68
C SER A 179 -15.60 10.81 -1.82
N ARG A 180 -15.35 11.24 -3.07
CA ARG A 180 -15.84 10.57 -4.28
C ARG A 180 -15.17 9.20 -4.43
N THR A 181 -13.85 9.16 -4.39
CA THR A 181 -13.05 7.93 -4.47
C THR A 181 -13.49 6.91 -3.43
N ARG A 182 -13.68 7.34 -2.18
CA ARG A 182 -14.18 6.47 -1.12
C ARG A 182 -15.53 5.84 -1.48
N ARG A 183 -16.48 6.63 -1.97
CA ARG A 183 -17.81 6.15 -2.34
C ARG A 183 -17.73 5.16 -3.50
N ASP A 184 -16.95 5.50 -4.52
CA ASP A 184 -16.81 4.70 -5.73
C ASP A 184 -16.11 3.36 -5.43
N LYS A 185 -15.13 3.35 -4.51
CA LYS A 185 -14.50 2.13 -3.99
C LYS A 185 -15.50 1.22 -3.29
N ILE A 186 -16.35 1.77 -2.42
CA ILE A 186 -17.39 1.00 -1.73
C ILE A 186 -18.36 0.38 -2.74
N ALA A 187 -18.83 1.18 -3.70
CA ALA A 187 -19.72 0.69 -4.76
C ALA A 187 -19.06 -0.43 -5.59
N PHE A 188 -17.80 -0.24 -6.00
CA PHE A 188 -17.03 -1.25 -6.73
C PHE A 188 -16.92 -2.58 -5.96
N LEU A 189 -16.69 -2.55 -4.65
CA LEU A 189 -16.65 -3.77 -3.84
C LEU A 189 -18.04 -4.43 -3.70
N SER A 190 -19.13 -3.67 -3.80
CA SER A 190 -20.50 -4.21 -3.78
C SER A 190 -20.95 -4.79 -5.13
N GLU A 191 -20.46 -4.26 -6.25
CA GLU A 191 -20.99 -4.56 -7.59
C GLU A 191 -20.28 -5.71 -8.33
N LEU A 192 -19.18 -6.28 -7.81
CA LEU A 192 -18.52 -7.53 -8.25
C LEU A 192 -18.33 -7.76 -9.77
N GLU A 193 -18.17 -6.70 -10.57
CA GLU A 193 -17.85 -6.84 -12.00
C GLU A 193 -16.61 -6.02 -12.38
N LEU A 194 -15.41 -6.54 -12.05
CA LEU A 194 -14.18 -6.04 -12.65
C LEU A 194 -14.05 -6.59 -14.08
N GLN A 195 -13.96 -5.69 -15.06
CA GLN A 195 -13.57 -6.03 -16.43
C GLN A 195 -12.10 -5.73 -16.62
N SER A 196 -11.27 -6.77 -16.67
CA SER A 196 -9.84 -6.64 -16.97
C SER A 196 -9.62 -6.50 -18.48
N ARG A 197 -8.43 -6.03 -18.87
CA ARG A 197 -7.98 -6.06 -20.28
C ARG A 197 -7.53 -7.46 -20.70
N PRO A 198 -7.53 -7.79 -22.02
CA PRO A 198 -7.22 -9.13 -22.50
C PRO A 198 -5.86 -9.70 -22.03
N SER A 199 -4.82 -8.86 -21.90
CA SER A 199 -3.51 -9.34 -21.41
C SER A 199 -3.52 -9.84 -19.95
N TRP A 200 -4.62 -9.61 -19.22
CA TRP A 200 -4.80 -10.00 -17.81
C TRP A 200 -5.77 -11.17 -17.61
N GLU A 201 -6.38 -11.72 -18.67
CA GLU A 201 -7.42 -12.77 -18.57
C GLU A 201 -7.00 -13.94 -17.65
N ARG A 202 -5.71 -14.29 -17.67
CA ARG A 202 -5.15 -15.36 -16.83
C ARG A 202 -5.31 -15.12 -15.33
N LEU A 203 -5.39 -13.87 -14.91
CA LEU A 203 -5.51 -13.43 -13.52
C LEU A 203 -6.95 -13.08 -13.12
N ASP A 204 -7.92 -13.07 -14.03
CA ASP A 204 -9.32 -12.64 -13.77
C ASP A 204 -9.94 -13.32 -12.57
N TYR A 205 -9.75 -14.64 -12.47
CA TYR A 205 -10.31 -15.39 -11.36
C TYR A 205 -9.63 -15.01 -10.02
N ALA A 206 -8.33 -14.71 -10.02
CA ALA A 206 -7.64 -14.20 -8.83
C ALA A 206 -8.10 -12.79 -8.47
N LEU A 207 -8.26 -11.90 -9.44
CA LEU A 207 -8.75 -10.53 -9.23
C LEU A 207 -10.16 -10.54 -8.64
N GLY A 208 -11.05 -11.39 -9.15
CA GLY A 208 -12.39 -11.57 -8.60
C GLY A 208 -12.40 -12.12 -7.17
N LEU A 209 -11.47 -13.03 -6.83
CA LEU A 209 -11.31 -13.49 -5.46
C LEU A 209 -10.75 -12.41 -4.53
N ILE A 210 -9.79 -11.58 -4.98
CA ILE A 210 -9.29 -10.44 -4.22
C ILE A 210 -10.41 -9.42 -3.99
N GLN A 211 -11.20 -9.09 -5.02
CA GLN A 211 -12.35 -8.20 -4.89
C GLN A 211 -13.37 -8.77 -3.91
N LYS A 212 -13.64 -10.08 -3.97
CA LYS A 212 -14.52 -10.76 -3.02
C LYS A 212 -13.98 -10.71 -1.59
N PHE A 213 -12.69 -10.96 -1.37
CA PHE A 213 -12.07 -10.91 -0.05
C PHE A 213 -12.27 -9.53 0.59
N TRP A 214 -12.00 -8.46 -0.14
CA TRP A 214 -12.21 -7.10 0.34
C TRP A 214 -13.70 -6.73 0.46
N SER A 215 -14.55 -7.24 -0.42
CA SER A 215 -16.00 -7.09 -0.31
C SER A 215 -16.51 -7.71 0.99
N ASP A 216 -16.13 -8.95 1.30
CA ASP A 216 -16.47 -9.64 2.54
C ASP A 216 -15.91 -8.88 3.75
N PHE A 217 -14.64 -8.44 3.68
CA PHE A 217 -14.00 -7.65 4.75
C PHE A 217 -14.80 -6.40 5.12
N TYR A 218 -15.36 -5.69 4.14
CA TYR A 218 -16.13 -4.46 4.36
C TYR A 218 -17.63 -4.67 4.63
N HIS A 219 -18.21 -5.77 4.17
CA HIS A 219 -19.66 -6.02 4.24
C HIS A 219 -20.07 -7.08 5.28
N ASP A 220 -19.15 -7.89 5.78
CA ASP A 220 -19.45 -8.86 6.84
C ASP A 220 -19.63 -8.15 8.19
N LYS A 221 -20.88 -7.82 8.49
CA LYS A 221 -21.30 -7.17 9.74
C LYS A 221 -21.54 -8.17 10.88
N THR A 222 -21.32 -9.47 10.67
CA THR A 222 -21.73 -10.51 11.63
C THR A 222 -20.73 -10.67 12.78
N ASP A 223 -19.46 -10.31 12.59
CA ASP A 223 -18.43 -10.35 13.63
C ASP A 223 -18.40 -9.02 14.41
N ARG A 224 -18.88 -8.92 15.66
CA ARG A 224 -18.79 -7.66 16.45
C ARG A 224 -17.35 -7.10 16.59
N LEU A 225 -16.31 -7.88 16.29
CA LEU A 225 -14.93 -7.41 16.18
C LEU A 225 -14.65 -6.64 14.88
N TRP A 226 -15.54 -6.70 13.87
CA TRP A 226 -15.42 -6.03 12.56
C TRP A 226 -15.20 -4.52 12.73
N GLU A 227 -15.98 -3.83 13.57
CA GLU A 227 -15.79 -2.39 13.83
C GLU A 227 -14.45 -2.09 14.50
N LYS A 228 -14.00 -2.96 15.40
CA LYS A 228 -12.72 -2.82 16.11
C LYS A 228 -11.51 -3.14 15.23
N LYS A 229 -11.67 -4.08 14.29
CA LYS A 229 -10.67 -4.46 13.29
C LYS A 229 -10.59 -3.44 12.16
N ARG A 230 -11.70 -2.76 11.85
CA ARG A 230 -11.81 -1.84 10.71
C ARG A 230 -10.78 -0.71 10.78
N TRP A 231 -10.75 0.00 11.90
CA TRP A 231 -9.74 1.02 12.18
C TRP A 231 -9.57 1.21 13.68
N VAL A 232 -8.46 1.84 14.06
CA VAL A 232 -8.27 2.31 15.44
C VAL A 232 -8.22 3.82 15.47
N THR A 233 -8.94 4.40 16.45
CA THR A 233 -9.03 5.85 16.63
C THR A 233 -7.87 6.39 17.44
N VAL A 234 -7.37 7.56 17.03
CA VAL A 234 -6.39 8.34 17.81
C VAL A 234 -7.18 9.36 18.64
N ASP A 235 -7.24 9.18 19.96
CA ASP A 235 -7.91 10.12 20.87
C ASP A 235 -6.97 11.27 21.25
N GLU A 236 -7.44 12.52 21.10
CA GLU A 236 -6.66 13.75 21.35
C GLU A 236 -6.27 13.94 22.84
N ASP A 237 -7.01 13.33 23.77
CA ASP A 237 -6.80 13.41 25.22
C ASP A 237 -6.04 12.21 25.81
N SER A 238 -5.77 11.18 24.99
CA SER A 238 -4.94 10.05 25.39
C SER A 238 -3.49 10.45 25.20
N GLN A 239 -2.80 10.80 26.28
CA GLN A 239 -1.33 10.86 26.27
C GLN A 239 -0.80 9.61 25.55
N GLU A 240 -0.04 9.80 24.46
CA GLU A 240 0.66 8.74 23.67
C GLU A 240 1.71 7.95 24.50
N MET A 241 1.51 7.79 25.81
CA MET A 241 2.50 7.25 26.75
C MET A 241 2.18 5.85 27.32
N GLN A 242 1.11 5.16 26.92
CA GLN A 242 0.78 3.87 27.57
C GLN A 242 0.25 2.74 26.66
N GLN A 243 0.66 2.65 25.40
CA GLN A 243 0.83 1.31 24.81
C GLN A 243 2.29 0.94 24.97
N GLY A 244 2.59 0.08 25.94
CA GLY A 244 3.94 -0.47 26.08
C GLY A 244 4.34 -1.27 24.84
N ASP A 245 5.62 -1.60 24.74
CA ASP A 245 6.24 -2.31 23.61
C ASP A 245 5.40 -3.51 23.10
N GLN A 246 4.79 -4.23 24.05
CA GLN A 246 3.93 -5.39 23.80
C GLN A 246 2.61 -5.07 23.06
N GLY A 247 2.00 -3.90 23.27
CA GLY A 247 0.71 -3.54 22.68
C GLY A 247 0.82 -3.21 21.19
N VAL A 248 1.84 -2.43 20.82
CA VAL A 248 2.13 -2.09 19.41
C VAL A 248 2.54 -3.33 18.64
N GLN A 249 3.40 -4.17 19.21
CA GLN A 249 3.83 -5.41 18.54
C GLN A 249 2.67 -6.41 18.37
N GLN A 250 1.79 -6.53 19.36
CA GLN A 250 0.61 -7.40 19.26
C GLN A 250 -0.30 -6.96 18.11
N GLU A 251 -0.60 -5.67 18.03
CA GLU A 251 -1.41 -5.12 16.95
C GLU A 251 -0.78 -5.37 15.58
N MET A 252 0.51 -5.11 15.45
CA MET A 252 1.23 -5.35 14.20
C MET A 252 1.17 -6.83 13.78
N ASN A 253 1.21 -7.75 14.73
CA ASN A 253 1.08 -9.19 14.47
C ASN A 253 -0.35 -9.58 14.06
N GLU A 254 -1.38 -9.04 14.74
CA GLU A 254 -2.79 -9.28 14.40
C GLU A 254 -3.12 -8.77 12.99
N ASP A 255 -2.58 -7.61 12.65
CA ASP A 255 -2.68 -6.99 11.34
C ASP A 255 -1.95 -7.78 10.25
N ALA A 256 -0.75 -8.29 10.56
CA ALA A 256 0.08 -9.10 9.68
C ALA A 256 -0.56 -10.46 9.34
N GLU A 257 -1.47 -10.98 10.17
CA GLU A 257 -2.22 -12.22 9.91
C GLU A 257 -3.19 -12.06 8.71
N LEU A 258 -3.65 -10.84 8.43
CA LEU A 258 -4.58 -10.57 7.32
C LEU A 258 -4.00 -10.97 5.95
N LEU A 259 -2.68 -10.84 5.76
CA LEU A 259 -2.02 -11.33 4.55
C LEU A 259 -2.15 -12.85 4.42
N ARG A 260 -1.95 -13.58 5.53
CA ARG A 260 -2.07 -15.04 5.55
C ARG A 260 -3.51 -15.45 5.27
N GLU A 261 -4.49 -14.75 5.84
CA GLU A 261 -5.90 -14.96 5.54
C GLU A 261 -6.20 -14.75 4.04
N LEU A 262 -5.70 -13.67 3.43
CA LEU A 262 -5.86 -13.42 2.00
C LEU A 262 -5.20 -14.51 1.14
N VAL A 263 -3.96 -14.88 1.43
CA VAL A 263 -3.24 -15.90 0.66
C VAL A 263 -3.92 -17.27 0.81
N ALA A 264 -4.34 -17.64 2.02
CA ALA A 264 -5.11 -18.85 2.27
C ALA A 264 -6.48 -18.81 1.58
N PHE A 265 -7.14 -17.66 1.55
CA PHE A 265 -8.39 -17.46 0.81
C PHE A 265 -8.17 -17.71 -0.68
N LEU A 266 -7.13 -17.14 -1.29
CA LEU A 266 -6.80 -17.35 -2.71
C LEU A 266 -6.45 -18.81 -3.04
N ALA A 267 -5.77 -19.52 -2.14
CA ALA A 267 -5.34 -20.90 -2.34
C ALA A 267 -6.49 -21.94 -2.26
N ARG A 268 -7.64 -21.57 -1.68
CA ARG A 268 -8.81 -22.45 -1.50
C ARG A 268 -9.65 -22.57 -2.77
N SER A 269 -10.54 -23.55 -2.79
CA SER A 269 -11.56 -23.69 -3.83
C SER A 269 -12.79 -22.86 -3.49
N HIS A 270 -13.30 -22.09 -4.46
CA HIS A 270 -14.50 -21.26 -4.32
C HIS A 270 -15.51 -21.59 -5.43
N ARG A 271 -16.76 -21.87 -5.04
CA ARG A 271 -17.83 -22.28 -5.98
C ARG A 271 -17.39 -23.45 -6.90
N GLY A 272 -16.63 -24.40 -6.36
CA GLY A 272 -16.14 -25.57 -7.09
C GLY A 272 -14.98 -25.30 -8.07
N LYS A 273 -14.45 -24.07 -8.13
CA LYS A 273 -13.29 -23.70 -8.95
C LYS A 273 -12.09 -23.39 -8.06
N LYS A 274 -10.88 -23.56 -8.59
CA LYS A 274 -9.62 -23.18 -7.95
C LYS A 274 -8.82 -22.30 -8.91
N LEU A 275 -7.94 -21.46 -8.37
CA LEU A 275 -6.96 -20.76 -9.19
C LEU A 275 -6.15 -21.75 -10.05
N PRO A 276 -5.75 -21.35 -11.28
CA PRO A 276 -4.83 -22.13 -12.07
C PRO A 276 -3.53 -22.46 -11.31
N GLY A 277 -2.97 -23.65 -11.52
CA GLY A 277 -1.84 -24.14 -10.71
C GLY A 277 -0.59 -23.26 -10.77
N ASP A 278 -0.29 -22.70 -11.93
CA ASP A 278 0.78 -21.72 -12.17
C ASP A 278 0.55 -20.38 -11.45
N VAL A 279 -0.70 -19.92 -11.39
CA VAL A 279 -1.10 -18.73 -10.62
C VAL A 279 -0.95 -18.99 -9.11
N ILE A 280 -1.33 -20.17 -8.63
CA ILE A 280 -1.16 -20.60 -7.23
C ILE A 280 0.32 -20.70 -6.85
N GLN A 281 1.16 -21.25 -7.73
CA GLN A 281 2.60 -21.42 -7.47
C GLN A 281 3.34 -20.08 -7.29
N CYS A 282 2.74 -18.96 -7.70
CA CYS A 282 3.28 -17.63 -7.47
C CYS A 282 2.90 -17.04 -6.11
N LEU A 283 1.95 -17.64 -5.38
CA LEU A 283 1.59 -17.19 -4.03
C LEU A 283 2.73 -17.45 -3.04
N PRO A 284 2.87 -16.65 -1.97
CA PRO A 284 3.92 -16.83 -0.98
C PRO A 284 3.83 -18.18 -0.25
N VAL A 285 4.85 -19.03 -0.42
CA VAL A 285 4.88 -20.44 0.04
C VAL A 285 4.95 -20.58 1.57
N GLY A 286 5.27 -19.51 2.31
CA GLY A 286 5.41 -19.50 3.78
C GLY A 286 4.20 -18.95 4.55
N LEU A 287 3.15 -18.49 3.86
CA LEU A 287 2.00 -17.82 4.48
C LEU A 287 0.72 -18.66 4.47
N THR A 288 0.78 -19.91 4.00
CA THR A 288 -0.38 -20.79 3.77
C THR A 288 -0.59 -21.88 4.83
N ASN A 289 0.18 -21.89 5.93
CA ASN A 289 0.15 -22.96 6.93
C ASN A 289 -0.42 -22.49 8.26
#